data_AF-A0A917E9V0-F1
#
_entry.id   AF-A0A917E9V0-F1
#
_cell.length_a   1.000
_cell.length_b   1.000
_cell.length_c   1.000
_cell.angle_alpha   90.00
_cell.angle_beta   90.00
_cell.angle_gamma   90.00
#
_symmetry.space_group_name_H-M   'P 1'
#
loop_
_entity.id
_entity.type
_entity.pdbx_description
1 polymer ?
#
loop_
_entity_poly.entity_id
_entity_poly.type
_entity_poly.pdbx_seq_one_letter_code
_entity_poly.pdbx_strand_id
1 'polypeptide(L)' 'MADYRISNVAKEDLIRIHQYGVKKFGMAQADKYSHSFISYFEIIA' A
#
# COMPACT_ATOMS: atom_id res chain seq x y z
N MET A 1 2.46 3.06 15.05
CA MET A 1 1.23 2.66 14.35
C MET A 1 0.08 3.42 14.99
N ALA A 2 -0.40 4.47 14.31
CA ALA A 2 -1.59 5.17 14.76
C ALA A 2 -2.81 4.23 14.75
N ASP A 3 -3.79 4.48 15.61
CA ASP A 3 -4.99 3.65 15.82
C ASP A 3 -6.04 3.87 14.71
N TYR A 4 -5.60 3.82 13.44
CA TYR A 4 -6.49 3.99 12.29
C TYR A 4 -7.08 2.66 11.83
N ARG A 5 -8.39 2.67 11.56
CA ARG A 5 -9.11 1.52 11.03
C ARG A 5 -9.08 1.53 9.50
N ILE A 6 -8.45 0.52 8.92
CA ILE A 6 -8.54 0.27 7.48
C ILE A 6 -9.77 -0.60 7.21
N SER A 7 -10.68 -0.12 6.36
CA SER A 7 -11.83 -0.91 5.92
C SER A 7 -11.40 -2.15 5.12
N ASN A 8 -12.22 -3.20 5.08
CA ASN A 8 -11.89 -4.39 4.29
C ASN A 8 -11.71 -4.06 2.80
N VAL A 9 -12.54 -3.15 2.27
CA VAL A 9 -12.43 -2.66 0.88
C VAL A 9 -11.07 -1.99 0.64
N ALA A 10 -10.63 -1.13 1.56
CA ALA A 10 -9.32 -0.48 1.43
C ALA A 10 -8.16 -1.50 1.47
N LYS A 11 -8.25 -2.56 2.29
CA LYS A 11 -7.25 -3.64 2.27
C LYS A 11 -7.19 -4.36 0.91
N GLU A 12 -8.35 -4.67 0.33
CA GLU A 12 -8.43 -5.28 -1.00
C GLU A 12 -7.87 -4.36 -2.10
N ASP A 13 -8.11 -3.06 -2.00
CA ASP A 13 -7.54 -2.07 -2.92
C ASP A 13 -6.01 -2.04 -2.81
N LEU A 14 -5.44 -2.05 -1.59
CA LEU A 14 -3.99 -2.08 -1.39
C LEU A 14 -3.34 -3.32 -2.02
N ILE A 15 -3.99 -4.49 -1.86
CA ILE A 15 -3.52 -5.74 -2.48
C ILE A 15 -3.55 -5.61 -4.01
N ARG A 16 -4.64 -5.08 -4.59
CA ARG A 16 -4.78 -4.90 -6.04
C ARG A 16 -3.73 -3.93 -6.61
N ILE A 17 -3.48 -2.83 -5.93
CA ILE A 17 -2.46 -1.85 -6.32
C ILE A 17 -1.07 -2.49 -6.31
N HIS A 18 -0.73 -3.23 -5.27
CA HIS A 18 0.56 -3.91 -5.17
C HIS A 18 0.73 -4.97 -6.26
N GLN A 19 -0.27 -5.84 -6.47
CA GLN A 19 -0.24 -6.85 -7.54
C GLN A 19 -0.11 -6.24 -8.94
N TYR A 20 -0.81 -5.13 -9.21
CA TYR A 20 -0.65 -4.39 -10.45
C TYR A 20 0.78 -3.85 -10.61
N GLY A 21 1.33 -3.27 -9.53
CA GLY A 21 2.70 -2.79 -9.48
C GLY A 21 3.72 -3.88 -9.79
N VAL A 22 3.58 -5.07 -9.18
CA VAL A 22 4.44 -6.23 -9.44
C VAL A 22 4.36 -6.63 -10.91
N LYS A 23 3.15 -6.73 -11.47
CA LYS A 23 2.92 -7.14 -12.87
C LYS A 23 3.50 -6.14 -13.88
N LYS A 24 3.50 -4.84 -13.56
CA LYS A 24 3.91 -3.78 -14.49
C LYS A 24 5.35 -3.32 -14.33
N PHE A 25 5.85 -3.29 -13.10
CA PHE A 25 7.12 -2.64 -12.76
C PHE A 25 8.08 -3.56 -11.99
N GLY A 26 7.66 -4.79 -11.68
CA GLY A 26 8.44 -5.74 -10.89
C GLY A 26 8.28 -5.55 -9.38
N MET A 27 8.66 -6.59 -8.64
CA MET A 27 8.50 -6.67 -7.19
C MET A 27 9.21 -5.53 -6.45
N ALA A 28 10.48 -5.27 -6.78
CA ALA A 28 11.25 -4.23 -6.10
C ALA A 28 10.61 -2.83 -6.18
N GLN A 29 10.03 -2.49 -7.34
CA GLN A 29 9.37 -1.18 -7.52
C GLN A 29 8.01 -1.14 -6.81
N ALA A 30 7.26 -2.25 -6.83
CA ALA A 30 5.99 -2.36 -6.12
C ALA A 30 6.17 -2.28 -4.60
N ASP A 31 7.17 -2.96 -4.05
CA ASP A 31 7.51 -2.93 -2.62
C ASP A 31 7.91 -1.53 -2.16
N LYS A 32 8.75 -0.85 -2.96
CA LYS A 32 9.17 0.52 -2.67
C LYS A 32 7.97 1.48 -2.63
N TYR A 33 7.08 1.38 -3.62
CA TYR A 33 5.88 2.20 -3.67
C TYR A 33 4.95 1.90 -2.48
N SER A 34 4.69 0.63 -2.17
CA SER A 34 3.86 0.21 -1.05
C SER A 34 4.39 0.73 0.30
N HIS A 35 5.71 0.66 0.52
CA HIS A 35 6.32 1.22 1.73
C HIS A 35 6.14 2.75 1.83
N SER A 36 6.42 3.48 0.75
CA SER A 36 6.24 4.93 0.74
C SER A 36 4.78 5.31 0.98
N PHE A 37 3.83 4.60 0.36
CA PHE A 37 2.40 4.82 0.56
C PHE A 37 1.99 4.63 2.03
N ILE A 38 2.43 3.56 2.67
CA ILE A 38 2.14 3.29 4.09
C ILE A 38 2.79 4.37 4.99
N SER A 39 4.03 4.79 4.69
CA SER A 39 4.67 5.86 5.46
C SER A 39 3.93 7.19 5.40
N TYR A 40 3.32 7.53 4.25
CA TYR A 40 2.47 8.72 4.16
C TYR A 40 1.17 8.56 4.95
N PHE A 41 0.59 7.37 4.97
CA PHE A 41 -0.56 7.05 5.82
C PHE A 41 -0.25 7.27 7.30
N GLU A 42 0.93 6.87 7.77
CA GLU A 42 1.34 7.07 9.16
C GLU A 42 1.57 8.54 9.52
N ILE A 43 1.91 9.41 8.55
CA ILE A 43 2.07 10.85 8.78
C ILE A 43 0.73 11.56 8.98
N ILE A 44 -0.34 11.05 8.37
CA ILE A 44 -1.67 11.70 8.35
C ILE A 44 -2.69 11.05 9.28
N ALA A 45 -2.36 9.92 9.90
CA ALA A 45 -3.21 9.15 10.81
C ALA A 45 -3.01 9.52 12.27
#